data_AF-A0A954QQC0-F1
#
_entry.id   AF-A0A954QQC0-F1
#
_cell.length_a   1.000
_cell.length_b   1.000
_cell.length_c   1.000
_cell.angle_alpha   90.00
_cell.angle_beta   90.00
_cell.angle_gamma   90.00
#
_symmetry.space_group_name_H-M   'P 1'
#
loop_
_entity.id
_entity.type
_entity.pdbx_description
1 polymer ?
#
loop_
_entity_poly.entity_id
_entity_poly.type
_entity_poly.pdbx_seq_one_letter_code
_entity_poly.pdbx_strand_id
1 'polypeptide(L)'
;MIRRLSGVVHGKTNELREDPGIADGEYVEVTIKPSDGSPNWGDGIRRSAGAAADIPDFDTVFALIQEQRKSAPSQPRAYRRST
;
A
#
# COMPACT_ATOMS: atom_id res chain seq x y z
N MET A 1 32.75 15.20 -0.61
CA MET A 1 32.63 13.74 -0.90
C MET A 1 31.14 13.41 -0.91
N ILE A 2 30.64 12.67 -1.89
CA ILE A 2 29.21 12.29 -1.96
C ILE A 2 29.05 10.91 -1.35
N ARG A 3 28.19 10.78 -0.34
CA ARG A 3 27.89 9.50 0.32
C ARG A 3 26.42 9.14 0.08
N ARG A 4 26.17 7.89 -0.28
CA ARG A 4 24.80 7.37 -0.44
C ARG A 4 24.36 6.73 0.87
N LEU A 5 23.29 7.25 1.45
CA LEU A 5 22.68 6.76 2.68
C LEU A 5 21.25 6.32 2.38
N SER A 6 20.73 5.40 3.19
CA SER A 6 19.34 4.93 3.10
C SER A 6 18.55 5.39 4.32
N GLY A 7 17.26 5.65 4.13
CA GLY A 7 16.42 6.26 5.14
C GLY A 7 14.95 6.28 4.76
N VAL A 8 14.14 6.86 5.64
CA VAL A 8 12.69 7.03 5.46
C VAL A 8 12.37 8.52 5.43
N VAL A 9 11.52 8.93 4.49
CA VAL A 9 11.05 10.32 4.36
C VAL A 9 9.74 10.48 5.13
N HIS A 10 9.74 11.37 6.12
CA HIS A 10 8.58 11.77 6.91
C HIS A 10 8.20 13.21 6.58
N GLY A 11 7.47 13.39 5.48
CA GLY A 11 7.10 14.73 4.99
C GLY A 11 8.33 15.53 4.57
N LYS A 12 8.79 16.45 5.42
CA LYS A 12 9.99 17.28 5.20
C LYS A 12 11.23 16.79 5.96
N THR A 13 11.07 15.80 6.82
CA THR A 13 12.15 15.24 7.65
C THR A 13 12.66 13.96 7.01
N ASN A 14 13.98 13.80 6.90
CA ASN A 14 14.61 12.57 6.41
C ASN A 14 15.25 11.84 7.60
N GLU A 15 14.74 10.66 7.93
CA GLU A 15 15.33 9.79 8.96
C GLU A 15 16.34 8.87 8.28
N LEU A 16 17.63 9.05 8.57
CA LEU A 16 18.70 8.24 8.01
C LEU A 16 18.98 7.04 8.91
N ARG A 17 19.25 5.87 8.32
CA ARG A 17 19.62 4.65 9.08
C ARG A 17 21.04 4.69 9.63
N GLU A 18 21.87 5.56 9.06
CA GLU A 18 23.29 5.70 9.36
C GLU A 18 23.60 7.16 9.64
N ASP A 19 24.57 7.40 10.52
CA ASP A 19 25.07 8.75 10.80
C ASP A 19 25.78 9.31 9.55
N PRO A 20 25.31 10.46 9.01
CA PRO A 20 25.96 11.12 7.88
C PRO A 20 27.33 11.69 8.23
N GLY A 21 27.66 11.86 9.52
CA GLY A 21 28.91 12.47 9.99
C GLY A 21 28.96 13.97 9.71
N ILE A 22 27.80 14.62 9.64
CA ILE A 22 27.60 16.04 9.34
C ILE A 22 27.16 16.73 10.63
N ALA A 23 27.63 17.95 10.87
CA ALA A 23 27.27 18.68 12.07
C ALA A 23 25.77 19.07 12.05
N ASP A 24 25.14 19.09 13.21
CA ASP A 24 23.76 19.55 13.32
C ASP A 24 23.63 21.02 12.88
N GLY A 25 22.60 21.33 12.11
CA GLY A 25 22.36 22.65 11.53
C GLY A 25 23.18 23.00 10.27
N GLU A 26 24.02 22.09 9.76
CA GLU A 26 24.76 22.33 8.52
C GLU A 26 23.85 22.27 7.29
N TYR A 27 24.01 23.24 6.38
CA TYR A 27 23.25 23.29 5.13
C TYR A 27 23.81 22.27 4.13
N VAL A 28 22.95 21.35 3.68
CA VAL A 28 23.34 20.28 2.76
C VAL A 28 22.40 20.20 1.55
N GLU A 29 22.94 19.77 0.41
CA GLU A 29 22.16 19.38 -0.76
C GLU A 29 21.79 17.90 -0.64
N VAL A 30 20.51 17.57 -0.82
CA VAL A 30 20.00 16.20 -0.70
C VAL A 30 19.45 15.72 -2.04
N THR A 31 19.98 14.59 -2.53
CA THR A 31 19.40 13.87 -3.67
C THR A 31 18.55 12.71 -3.17
N ILE A 32 17.24 12.77 -3.41
CA ILE A 32 16.30 11.71 -3.01
C ILE A 32 16.06 10.78 -4.19
N LYS A 33 16.34 9.48 -4.00
CA LYS A 33 15.96 8.41 -4.93
C LYS A 33 15.01 7.46 -4.22
N PRO A 34 13.73 7.36 -4.62
CA PRO A 34 12.83 6.34 -4.10
C PRO A 34 13.45 4.97 -4.29
N SER A 35 13.50 4.16 -3.23
CA SER A 35 13.89 2.76 -3.36
C SER A 35 12.70 1.95 -3.85
N ASP A 36 12.91 1.04 -4.80
CA ASP A 36 11.89 0.11 -5.34
C ASP A 36 11.39 -0.92 -4.30
N GLY A 37 11.68 -0.72 -3.01
CA GLY A 37 11.54 -1.68 -1.92
C GLY A 37 10.35 -1.46 -0.99
N SER A 38 9.56 -0.40 -1.14
CA SER A 38 8.26 -0.37 -0.46
C SER A 38 7.29 -1.20 -1.29
N PRO A 39 6.74 -2.32 -0.76
CA PRO A 39 5.63 -2.99 -1.41
C PRO A 39 4.58 -1.93 -1.69
N ASN A 40 4.09 -1.86 -2.93
CA ASN A 40 2.98 -0.96 -3.20
C ASN A 40 1.85 -1.37 -2.27
N TRP A 41 1.23 -0.40 -1.61
CA TRP A 41 0.03 -0.64 -0.83
C TRP A 41 -0.97 -1.41 -1.72
N GLY A 42 -1.34 -2.62 -1.31
CA GLY A 42 -2.17 -3.54 -2.11
C GLY A 42 -1.45 -4.76 -2.69
N ASP A 43 -0.11 -4.80 -2.70
CA ASP A 43 0.65 -5.96 -3.21
C ASP A 43 0.40 -7.22 -2.37
N GLY A 44 0.24 -7.08 -1.06
CA GLY A 44 -0.13 -8.20 -0.19
C GLY A 44 -1.52 -8.74 -0.50
N ILE A 45 -2.48 -7.85 -0.76
CA ILE A 45 -3.86 -8.22 -1.14
C ILE A 45 -3.85 -8.93 -2.49
N ARG A 46 -3.15 -8.38 -3.49
CA ARG A 46 -3.00 -9.00 -4.81
C ARG A 46 -2.40 -10.39 -4.74
N ARG A 47 -1.33 -10.58 -3.95
CA ARG A 47 -0.71 -11.90 -3.74
C ARG A 47 -1.65 -12.91 -3.07
N SER A 48 -2.56 -12.46 -2.22
CA SER A 48 -3.55 -13.32 -1.55
C SER A 48 -4.78 -13.65 -2.42
N ALA A 49 -5.02 -12.89 -3.49
CA ALA A 49 -6.19 -13.03 -4.34
C ALA A 49 -6.13 -14.26 -5.28
N GLY A 50 -4.99 -14.94 -5.37
CA GLY A 50 -4.83 -16.13 -6.21
C GLY A 50 -5.12 -15.84 -7.68
N ALA A 51 -5.85 -16.72 -8.36
CA ALA A 51 -6.20 -16.56 -9.77
C ALA A 51 -6.95 -15.24 -10.08
N ALA A 52 -7.65 -14.65 -9.10
CA ALA A 52 -8.34 -13.38 -9.28
C ALA A 52 -7.38 -12.19 -9.50
N ALA A 53 -6.12 -12.30 -9.10
CA ALA A 53 -5.12 -11.25 -9.31
C ALA A 53 -4.78 -11.01 -10.79
N ASP A 54 -4.92 -12.05 -11.62
CA ASP A 54 -4.46 -12.06 -13.01
C ASP A 54 -5.62 -12.01 -14.02
N ILE A 55 -6.87 -12.09 -13.56
CA ILE A 55 -8.05 -12.02 -14.45
C ILE A 55 -8.25 -10.56 -14.89
N PRO A 56 -8.21 -10.27 -16.20
CA PRO A 56 -8.54 -8.95 -16.71
C PRO A 56 -9.97 -8.56 -16.31
N ASP A 57 -10.18 -7.28 -15.99
CA ASP A 57 -11.48 -6.71 -15.63
C ASP A 57 -12.17 -7.32 -14.39
N PHE A 58 -11.44 -8.10 -13.57
CA PHE A 58 -11.99 -8.70 -12.35
C PHE A 58 -12.54 -7.64 -11.38
N ASP A 59 -11.82 -6.52 -11.22
CA ASP A 59 -12.23 -5.39 -10.38
C ASP A 59 -13.55 -4.77 -10.86
N THR A 60 -13.75 -4.67 -12.17
CA THR A 60 -14.98 -4.12 -12.78
C THR A 60 -16.18 -5.02 -12.48
N VAL A 61 -16.01 -6.33 -12.60
CA VAL A 61 -17.07 -7.31 -12.26
C VAL A 61 -17.41 -7.24 -10.77
N PHE A 62 -16.39 -7.14 -9.91
CA PHE A 62 -16.60 -7.03 -8.47
C PHE A 62 -17.33 -5.74 -8.08
N ALA A 63 -16.99 -4.61 -8.72
CA ALA A 63 -17.68 -3.34 -8.52
C ALA A 63 -19.17 -3.44 -8.89
N LEU A 64 -19.49 -4.09 -10.01
CA LEU A 64 -20.87 -4.32 -10.44
C LEU A 64 -21.64 -5.18 -9.43
N ILE A 65 -21.05 -6.28 -8.94
CA ILE A 65 -21.66 -7.13 -7.90
C ILE A 65 -21.93 -6.33 -6.63
N GLN A 66 -21.01 -5.46 -6.22
CA GLN A 66 -21.18 -4.63 -5.03
C GLN A 66 -22.29 -3.60 -5.21
N GLU A 67 -22.41 -2.98 -6.38
CA GLU A 67 -23.51 -2.08 -6.70
C GLU A 67 -24.85 -2.82 -6.63
N GLN A 68 -24.94 -4.01 -7.24
CA GLN A 68 -26.13 -4.84 -7.20
C GLN A 68 -26.51 -5.21 -5.75
N ARG A 69 -25.55 -5.57 -4.91
CA ARG A 69 -25.78 -5.86 -3.48
C ARG A 69 -26.30 -4.67 -2.71
N LYS A 70 -25.84 -3.45 -3.01
CA LYS A 70 -26.34 -2.22 -2.38
C LYS A 70 -27.80 -1.93 -2.77
N SER A 71 -28.15 -2.21 -4.02
CA SER A 71 -29.51 -2.02 -4.53
C SER A 71 -30.49 -3.14 -4.16
N ALA A 72 -29.98 -4.30 -3.72
CA ALA A 72 -30.82 -5.42 -3.34
C ALA A 72 -31.55 -5.11 -2.02
N PRO A 73 -32.88 -5.30 -1.94
CA PRO A 73 -33.60 -5.19 -0.68
C PRO A 73 -32.98 -6.19 0.31
N SER A 74 -32.78 -5.77 1.56
CA SER A 74 -32.21 -6.62 2.61
C SER A 74 -33.10 -7.85 2.77
N GLN A 75 -32.67 -9.00 2.24
CA GLN A 75 -33.32 -10.26 2.57
C GLN A 75 -33.11 -10.49 4.07
N PRO A 76 -34.18 -10.72 4.85
CA PRO A 76 -34.01 -11.07 6.26
C PRO A 76 -33.15 -12.34 6.32
N ARG A 77 -32.03 -12.28 7.05
CA ARG A 77 -31.17 -13.45 7.29
C ARG A 77 -32.04 -14.52 7.93
N ALA A 78 -32.45 -15.52 7.17
CA ALA A 78 -33.07 -16.71 7.73
C ALA A 78 -31.98 -17.44 8.53
N TYR A 79 -31.91 -17.12 9.82
CA TYR A 79 -31.00 -17.77 10.76
C TYR A 79 -31.51 -19.19 11.02
N ARG A 80 -31.12 -20.14 10.17
CA ARG A 80 -31.35 -21.55 10.44
C ARG A 80 -30.10 -22.12 11.13
N ARG A 81 -30.02 -21.94 12.45
CA ARG A 81 -29.29 -22.90 13.27
C ARG A 81 -30.18 -24.14 13.41
N SER A 82 -29.68 -25.28 12.98
CA SER A 82 -30.13 -26.57 13.47
C SER A 82 -28.89 -27.41 13.69
N THR A 83 -28.69 -27.75 14.96
CA THR A 83 -27.75 -28.72 15.52
C THR A 83 -27.76 -30.05 14.80
#